data_AF-A0A7C7BX38-F1
#
_entry.id   AF-A0A7C7BX38-F1
#
_cell.length_a   1.000
_cell.length_b   1.000
_cell.length_c   1.000
_cell.angle_alpha   90.00
_cell.angle_beta   90.00
_cell.angle_gamma   90.00
#
_symmetry.space_group_name_H-M   'P 1'
#
loop_
_entity.id
_entity.type
_entity.pdbx_description
1 polymer ?
#
loop_
_entity_poly.entity_id
_entity_poly.type
_entity_poly.pdbx_seq_one_letter_code
_entity_poly.pdbx_strand_id
1 'polypeptide(L)'
;MKCWAGCSLDEICDALGISVRDLFYDTDCVDSGVLKQRADEKRATQRHERTKLEVDARYVDALREADCIIQELSGLSIDIWTDVQRHQAMSIACDACSVLLAGEGHV
;
A
#
# COMPACT_ATOMS: atom_id res chain seq x y z
N MET A 1 -5.01 17.96 -40.62
CA MET A 1 -5.46 17.72 -39.22
C MET A 1 -5.88 19.08 -38.68
N LYS A 2 -7.10 19.25 -38.17
CA LYS A 2 -7.63 20.54 -37.67
C LYS A 2 -8.11 20.34 -36.22
N CYS A 3 -8.01 21.38 -35.39
CA CYS A 3 -8.55 21.32 -34.02
C CYS A 3 -10.09 21.34 -34.02
N TRP A 4 -10.71 21.15 -32.85
CA TRP A 4 -12.17 21.18 -32.69
C TRP A 4 -12.81 22.53 -33.05
N ALA A 5 -12.02 23.61 -33.04
CA ALA A 5 -12.42 24.95 -33.49
C ALA A 5 -12.13 25.23 -34.98
N GLY A 6 -11.60 24.25 -35.72
CA GLY A 6 -11.36 24.36 -37.17
C GLY A 6 -10.02 24.97 -37.58
N CYS A 7 -9.19 25.41 -36.63
CA CYS A 7 -7.84 25.93 -36.89
C CYS A 7 -6.87 24.81 -37.28
N SER A 8 -5.94 25.12 -38.18
CA SER A 8 -4.80 24.26 -38.47
C SER A 8 -3.73 24.37 -37.37
N LEU A 9 -2.82 23.40 -37.30
CA LEU A 9 -1.73 23.42 -36.32
C LEU A 9 -0.82 24.64 -36.52
N ASP A 10 -0.53 25.00 -37.77
CA ASP A 10 0.31 26.15 -38.11
C ASP A 10 -0.35 27.48 -37.68
N GLU A 11 -1.66 27.63 -37.91
CA GLU A 11 -2.43 28.81 -37.47
C GLU A 11 -2.42 28.97 -35.94
N ILE A 12 -2.46 27.86 -35.19
CA ILE A 12 -2.37 27.87 -33.73
C ILE A 12 -0.96 28.28 -33.28
N CYS A 13 0.07 27.73 -33.91
CA CYS A 13 1.47 28.06 -33.60
C CYS A 13 1.79 29.52 -33.89
N ASP A 14 1.35 30.04 -35.05
CA ASP A 14 1.51 31.44 -35.45
C ASP A 14 0.80 32.39 -34.48
N ALA A 15 -0.43 32.06 -34.06
CA ALA A 15 -1.18 32.88 -33.10
C ALA A 15 -0.51 32.96 -31.72
N LEU A 16 0.20 31.89 -31.32
CA LEU A 16 0.92 31.80 -30.06
C LEU A 16 2.38 32.30 -30.15
N GLY A 17 2.86 32.63 -31.36
CA GLY A 17 4.24 33.08 -31.58
C GLY A 17 5.29 32.00 -31.31
N ILE A 18 4.91 30.73 -31.41
CA ILE A 18 5.79 29.57 -31.21
C ILE A 18 5.93 28.81 -32.52
N SER A 19 7.02 28.07 -32.69
CA SER A 19 7.15 27.15 -33.81
C SER A 19 6.55 25.78 -33.48
N VAL A 20 6.13 25.03 -34.49
CA VAL A 20 5.69 23.63 -34.31
C VAL A 20 6.78 22.80 -33.64
N ARG A 21 8.06 23.13 -33.85
CA ARG A 21 9.19 22.48 -33.19
C ARG A 21 9.11 22.66 -31.67
N ASP A 22 8.76 23.84 -31.18
CA ASP A 22 8.74 24.12 -29.75
C ASP A 22 7.69 23.27 -29.00
N LEU A 23 6.58 22.90 -29.65
CA LEU A 23 5.57 21.99 -29.09
C LEU A 23 6.11 20.58 -28.78
N PHE A 24 7.17 20.16 -29.47
CA PHE A 24 7.75 18.82 -29.34
C PHE A 24 9.17 18.83 -28.77
N TYR A 25 9.79 20.01 -28.64
CA TYR A 25 11.19 20.18 -28.21
C TYR A 25 11.33 20.88 -26.85
N ASP A 26 10.23 21.10 -26.11
CA ASP A 26 10.28 21.49 -24.69
C ASP A 26 10.89 20.40 -23.77
N THR A 27 11.40 19.31 -24.37
CA THR A 27 12.29 18.31 -23.75
C THR A 27 13.72 18.41 -24.24
N ASP A 28 14.21 19.60 -24.58
CA ASP A 28 15.64 19.80 -24.78
C ASP A 28 16.39 19.54 -23.46
N CYS A 29 17.03 18.37 -23.42
CA CYS A 29 18.02 17.93 -22.44
C CYS A 29 17.50 17.34 -21.10
N VAL A 30 16.56 16.39 -21.14
CA VAL A 30 16.57 15.33 -20.11
C VAL A 30 17.11 14.07 -20.75
N ASP A 31 18.37 13.76 -20.45
CA ASP A 31 19.02 12.52 -20.84
C ASP A 31 18.07 11.34 -20.57
N SER A 32 17.86 10.50 -21.60
CA SER A 32 17.04 9.29 -21.50
C SER A 32 17.45 8.41 -20.31
N GLY A 33 18.73 8.44 -19.93
CA GLY A 33 19.23 7.80 -18.71
C GLY A 33 18.65 8.38 -17.42
N VAL A 34 18.54 9.70 -17.32
CA VAL A 34 17.99 10.41 -16.15
C VAL A 34 16.48 10.18 -16.02
N LEU A 35 15.74 10.15 -17.14
CA LEU A 35 14.31 9.81 -17.12
C LEU A 35 14.08 8.37 -16.67
N LYS A 36 14.87 7.43 -17.18
CA LYS A 36 14.80 6.02 -16.77
C LYS A 36 15.17 5.84 -15.30
N GLN A 37 16.23 6.49 -14.84
CA GLN A 37 16.66 6.45 -13.44
C GLN A 37 15.59 6.99 -12.50
N ARG A 38 14.98 8.15 -12.80
CA ARG A 38 13.87 8.69 -12.00
C ARG A 38 12.66 7.78 -11.98
N ALA A 39 12.35 7.12 -13.10
CA ALA A 39 11.25 6.16 -13.17
C ALA A 39 11.52 4.91 -12.32
N ASP A 40 12.76 4.41 -12.34
CA ASP A 40 13.18 3.25 -11.55
C ASP A 40 13.25 3.58 -10.04
N GLU A 41 13.74 4.76 -9.67
CA GLU A 41 13.70 5.27 -8.29
C GLU A 41 12.26 5.39 -7.79
N LYS A 42 11.36 5.98 -8.59
CA LYS A 42 9.94 6.09 -8.24
C LYS A 42 9.29 4.72 -8.04
N ARG A 43 9.60 3.74 -8.90
CA ARG A 43 9.11 2.36 -8.75
C ARG A 43 9.66 1.70 -7.49
N ALA A 44 10.94 1.93 -7.16
CA ALA A 44 11.56 1.39 -5.95
C ALA A 44 10.89 1.96 -4.69
N THR A 45 10.66 3.28 -4.64
CA THR A 45 9.94 3.93 -3.53
C THR A 45 8.52 3.40 -3.40
N GLN A 46 7.77 3.34 -4.50
CA GLN A 46 6.40 2.79 -4.50
C GLN A 46 6.34 1.35 -4.04
N ARG A 47 7.32 0.52 -4.44
CA ARG A 47 7.41 -0.87 -3.99
C ARG A 47 7.68 -0.94 -2.49
N HIS A 48 8.59 -0.11 -1.98
CA HIS A 48 8.91 -0.06 -0.56
C HIS A 48 7.70 0.37 0.28
N GLU A 49 7.01 1.45 -0.12
CA GLU A 49 5.79 1.92 0.52
C GLU A 49 4.70 0.84 0.52
N ARG A 50 4.50 0.16 -0.61
CA ARG A 50 3.55 -0.94 -0.70
C ARG A 50 3.91 -2.09 0.24
N THR A 51 5.18 -2.50 0.29
CA THR A 51 5.61 -3.57 1.22
C THR A 51 5.41 -3.15 2.66
N LYS A 52 5.66 -1.88 3.01
CA LYS A 52 5.38 -1.37 4.34
C LYS A 52 3.89 -1.46 4.68
N LEU A 53 3.02 -1.00 3.79
CA LEU A 53 1.56 -1.12 3.95
C LEU A 53 1.10 -2.58 4.08
N GLU A 54 1.69 -3.50 3.32
CA GLU A 54 1.37 -4.93 3.42
C GLU A 54 1.79 -5.53 4.78
N VAL A 55 2.92 -5.10 5.34
CA VAL A 55 3.38 -5.51 6.68
C VAL A 55 2.44 -4.95 7.75
N ASP A 56 2.13 -3.66 7.67
CA ASP A 56 1.23 -2.99 8.62
C ASP A 56 -0.17 -3.63 8.59
N ALA A 57 -0.69 -3.95 7.41
CA ALA A 57 -1.98 -4.62 7.24
C ALA A 57 -1.98 -6.02 7.89
N ARG A 58 -0.96 -6.84 7.63
CA ARG A 58 -0.84 -8.17 8.25
C ARG A 58 -0.75 -8.10 9.77
N TYR A 59 -0.07 -7.09 10.29
CA TYR A 59 0.03 -6.87 11.71
C TYR A 59 -1.34 -6.54 12.33
N VAL A 60 -2.10 -5.64 11.70
CA VAL A 60 -3.48 -5.33 12.12
C VAL A 60 -4.39 -6.56 12.05
N ASP A 61 -4.27 -7.36 10.99
CA ASP A 61 -5.06 -8.59 10.85
C ASP A 61 -4.72 -9.62 11.94
N ALA A 62 -3.44 -9.77 12.29
CA ALA A 62 -3.01 -10.66 13.39
C ALA A 62 -3.57 -10.21 14.76
N LEU A 63 -3.59 -8.89 15.03
CA LEU A 63 -4.18 -8.36 16.26
C LEU A 63 -5.69 -8.60 16.31
N ARG A 64 -6.40 -8.43 15.18
CA ARG A 64 -7.83 -8.71 15.09
C ARG A 64 -8.15 -10.18 15.30
N GLU A 65 -7.37 -11.07 14.69
CA GLU A 65 -7.54 -12.52 14.86
C GLU A 65 -7.33 -12.93 16.32
N ALA A 66 -6.30 -12.39 16.97
CA ALA A 66 -6.05 -12.63 18.40
C ALA A 66 -7.21 -12.14 19.29
N ASP A 67 -7.76 -10.96 19.03
CA ASP A 67 -8.92 -10.43 19.76
C ASP A 67 -10.17 -11.32 19.56
N CYS A 68 -10.46 -11.74 18.32
CA CYS A 68 -11.55 -12.67 18.02
C CYS A 68 -11.41 -13.98 18.79
N ILE A 69 -10.21 -14.57 18.84
CA ILE A 69 -9.95 -15.81 19.59
C ILE A 69 -10.27 -15.62 21.08
N ILE A 70 -9.83 -14.52 21.70
CA ILE A 70 -10.11 -14.26 23.11
C ILE A 70 -11.62 -14.09 23.35
N GLN A 71 -12.31 -13.37 22.47
CA GLN A 71 -13.77 -13.19 22.56
C GLN A 71 -14.51 -14.52 22.46
N GLU A 72 -14.13 -15.38 21.51
CA GLU A 72 -14.71 -16.72 21.35
C GLU A 72 -14.50 -17.58 22.60
N LEU A 73 -13.30 -17.53 23.19
CA LEU A 73 -12.98 -18.28 24.40
C LEU A 73 -13.70 -17.76 25.65
N SER A 74 -13.98 -16.45 25.72
CA SER A 74 -14.65 -15.83 26.87
C SER A 74 -16.09 -16.31 27.11
N GLY A 75 -16.75 -16.82 26.06
CA GLY A 75 -18.14 -17.30 26.11
C GLY A 75 -18.31 -18.80 26.37
N LEU A 76 -17.23 -19.56 26.50
CA LEU A 76 -17.30 -21.02 26.60
C LEU A 76 -17.35 -21.48 28.07
N SER A 77 -18.35 -22.31 28.40
CA SER A 77 -18.34 -23.08 29.65
C SER A 77 -17.29 -24.19 29.57
N ILE A 78 -16.41 -24.22 30.56
CA ILE A 78 -15.31 -25.20 30.69
C ILE A 78 -15.67 -26.41 31.55
N ASP A 79 -16.92 -26.48 32.03
CA ASP A 79 -17.35 -27.42 33.06
C ASP A 79 -17.28 -28.89 32.59
N ILE A 80 -17.42 -29.12 31.28
CA ILE A 80 -17.39 -30.44 30.66
C ILE A 80 -16.10 -30.73 29.89
N TRP A 81 -15.11 -29.86 29.97
CA TRP A 81 -13.88 -30.00 29.20
C TRP A 81 -12.96 -31.06 29.80
N THR A 82 -12.39 -31.89 28.94
CA THR A 82 -11.26 -32.75 29.32
C THR A 82 -10.02 -31.90 29.60
N ASP A 83 -9.09 -32.41 30.41
CA ASP A 83 -7.85 -31.69 30.72
C ASP A 83 -7.04 -31.34 29.47
N VAL A 84 -7.07 -32.20 28.44
CA VAL A 84 -6.42 -31.94 27.14
C VAL A 84 -7.05 -30.74 26.44
N GLN A 85 -8.37 -30.67 26.37
CA GLN A 85 -9.09 -29.54 25.75
C GLN A 85 -8.84 -28.24 26.51
N ARG A 86 -8.83 -28.29 27.85
CA ARG A 86 -8.51 -27.14 28.68
C ARG A 86 -7.09 -26.65 28.45
N HIS A 87 -6.12 -27.56 28.37
CA HIS A 87 -4.72 -27.20 28.12
C HIS A 87 -4.53 -26.59 26.72
N GLN A 88 -5.17 -27.16 25.70
CA GLN A 88 -5.14 -26.62 24.34
C GLN A 88 -5.74 -25.22 24.27
N ALA A 89 -6.94 -25.02 24.83
CA ALA A 89 -7.60 -23.72 24.85
C ALA A 89 -6.78 -22.67 25.62
N MET A 90 -6.15 -23.06 26.75
CA MET A 90 -5.25 -22.19 27.49
C MET A 90 -4.02 -21.82 26.68
N SER A 91 -3.40 -22.77 25.97
CA SER A 91 -2.25 -22.48 25.09
C SER A 91 -2.62 -21.47 24.01
N ILE A 92 -3.77 -21.68 23.34
CA ILE A 92 -4.27 -20.78 22.30
C ILE A 92 -4.55 -19.38 22.88
N ALA A 93 -5.18 -19.30 24.06
CA ALA A 93 -5.42 -18.04 24.73
C ALA A 93 -4.11 -17.31 25.09
N CYS A 94 -3.10 -18.03 25.59
CA CYS A 94 -1.79 -17.46 25.89
C CYS A 94 -1.09 -16.92 24.64
N ASP A 95 -1.16 -17.64 23.52
CA ASP A 95 -0.59 -17.20 22.25
C ASP A 95 -1.28 -15.92 21.75
N ALA A 96 -2.62 -15.88 21.77
CA ALA A 96 -3.41 -14.71 21.39
C ALA A 96 -3.11 -13.50 22.29
N CYS A 97 -3.08 -13.68 23.62
CA CYS A 97 -2.69 -12.64 24.57
C CYS A 97 -1.27 -12.11 24.31
N SER A 98 -0.33 -12.99 23.97
CA SER A 98 1.06 -12.59 23.69
C SER A 98 1.14 -11.68 22.46
N VAL A 99 0.34 -11.95 21.43
CA VAL A 99 0.24 -11.10 20.23
C VAL A 99 -0.35 -9.73 20.56
N LEU A 100 -1.40 -9.67 21.37
CA LEU A 100 -2.03 -8.41 21.77
C LEU A 100 -1.13 -7.55 22.66
N LEU A 101 -0.50 -8.16 23.67
CA LEU A 101 0.44 -7.47 24.58
C LEU A 101 1.67 -6.95 23.84
N ALA A 102 2.19 -7.70 22.87
CA ALA A 102 3.25 -7.22 21.99
C ALA A 102 2.80 -6.01 21.15
N GLY A 103 1.50 -5.91 20.86
CA GLY A 103 0.95 -4.80 20.09
C GLY A 103 0.72 -3.51 20.86
N GLU A 104 0.39 -3.59 22.14
CA GLU A 104 0.23 -2.42 23.02
C GLU A 104 1.56 -1.65 23.22
N GLY A 105 2.71 -2.32 23.08
CA GLY A 105 4.04 -1.70 23.17
C GLY A 105 4.53 -0.99 21.89
N HIS A 106 3.73 -0.93 20.83
CA HIS A 106 4.06 -0.27 19.56
C HIS A 106 3.28 1.02 19.29
N VAL A 107 2.50 1.50 20.27
CA VAL A 107 1.76 2.78 20.22
C VAL A 107 2.59 3.93 20.77
#